data_AF-A0A1R3KZA0-F1
#
_entry.id   AF-A0A1R3KZA0-F1
#
_cell.length_a   1.000
_cell.length_b   1.000
_cell.length_c   1.000
_cell.angle_alpha   90.00
_cell.angle_beta   90.00
_cell.angle_gamma   90.00
#
_symmetry.space_group_name_H-M   'P 1'
#
loop_
_entity.id
_entity.type
_entity.pdbx_description
1 polymer ?
#
loop_
_entity_poly.entity_id
_entity_poly.type
_entity_poly.pdbx_seq_one_letter_code
_entity_poly.pdbx_strand_id
1 'polypeptide(L)'
;MIFQPHRYTRTRDLYDDFASVLSQVDTLLMLDVYAAGETPIPGADSRSLCRTIRGRGKVDPILVSDPVQVAEILAPVLTGNDLILIQGAGNIGKIALKSNGLDKVFIALHGRGGEDGTLQGLLELIGMPYTGSGVMASAISMDKLRSKLLWQGAGLPVAPWVALTRREFEMGLQDSVNARIAELGLPVIVKPSREGSSVGMSKVDKADDLSSALALAFQHDEEVLIEKWLSGPEFTVAMLGEEILPSIRIQPAGVFYDYEAKYLSDETQYFCPAGLEAEREADLQSLVLKAWHILGCSGWGRIDVMLDSDGQFYLLEANTFSRHDQPQPCADGRASGGDELLAVSRIIFLLGVLCTVFISGWMVLGWMEDAQRLPLSKLVVTGERHYTRNDDIRQSILALGSPGTFMTQDVNIIQSQIERLTLDKTGEYGNSFSVPADRVNKQNLPMLYGPEGSENEVLQGFREMGQVLAKDRFTLKEAAMTARRSWQLTLTNGIKLNLGRGDTMKRLARFVELYPVLQQQAQTDGKRISYVDLRYDSGAAVGWVPAPVEEPNQQQNQAQGKFCPTVWSISLAWAAARPVVWIKVG
;
A
#
# COMPACT_ATOMS: atom_id res chain seq x y z
N MET A 1 -3.41 -16.60 -27.36
CA MET A 1 -3.98 -16.47 -25.99
C MET A 1 -5.42 -16.96 -25.97
N ILE A 2 -5.81 -17.68 -24.92
CA ILE A 2 -7.21 -18.02 -24.60
C ILE A 2 -7.59 -17.25 -23.33
N PHE A 3 -8.66 -16.46 -23.37
CA PHE A 3 -9.10 -15.63 -22.24
C PHE A 3 -10.55 -15.91 -21.84
N GLN A 4 -10.80 -16.10 -20.54
CA GLN A 4 -12.15 -16.07 -19.96
C GLN A 4 -12.28 -14.91 -18.96
N PRO A 5 -13.11 -13.89 -19.25
CA PRO A 5 -13.36 -12.81 -18.29
C PRO A 5 -13.99 -13.37 -17.02
N HIS A 6 -13.54 -12.88 -15.86
CA HIS A 6 -14.07 -13.27 -14.56
C HIS A 6 -14.96 -12.16 -13.99
N ARG A 7 -16.24 -12.48 -13.72
CA ARG A 7 -17.30 -11.60 -13.20
C ARG A 7 -17.70 -10.46 -14.16
N TYR A 8 -19.00 -10.19 -14.27
CA TYR A 8 -19.52 -9.11 -15.10
C TYR A 8 -19.13 -7.74 -14.55
N THR A 9 -19.11 -7.57 -13.22
CA THR A 9 -18.67 -6.32 -12.56
C THR A 9 -17.23 -5.98 -12.90
N ARG A 10 -16.30 -6.93 -12.76
CA ARG A 10 -14.88 -6.76 -13.11
C ARG A 10 -14.67 -6.62 -14.62
N THR A 11 -15.46 -7.31 -15.44
CA THR A 11 -15.43 -7.15 -16.92
C THR A 11 -15.89 -5.76 -17.35
N ARG A 12 -16.84 -5.14 -16.63
CA ARG A 12 -17.23 -3.73 -16.78
C ARG A 12 -16.13 -2.77 -16.31
N ASP A 13 -15.62 -3.00 -15.09
CA ASP A 13 -14.77 -2.02 -14.39
C ASP A 13 -13.33 -1.97 -14.92
N LEU A 14 -12.90 -2.99 -15.67
CA LEU A 14 -11.61 -3.08 -16.37
C LEU A 14 -11.78 -3.21 -17.90
N TYR A 15 -12.94 -2.79 -18.45
CA TYR A 15 -13.32 -3.06 -19.83
C TYR A 15 -12.29 -2.53 -20.86
N ASP A 16 -11.88 -1.28 -20.72
CA ASP A 16 -10.92 -0.66 -21.64
C ASP A 16 -9.49 -1.17 -21.46
N ASP A 17 -9.12 -1.59 -20.24
CA ASP A 17 -7.83 -2.22 -19.94
C ASP A 17 -7.75 -3.61 -20.59
N PHE A 18 -8.79 -4.44 -20.43
CA PHE A 18 -8.90 -5.71 -21.14
C PHE A 18 -8.87 -5.50 -22.65
N ALA A 19 -9.65 -4.56 -23.18
CA ALA A 19 -9.62 -4.24 -24.61
C ALA A 19 -8.26 -3.66 -25.06
N SER A 20 -7.43 -3.13 -24.17
CA SER A 20 -6.09 -2.61 -24.47
C SER A 20 -5.04 -3.72 -24.50
N VAL A 21 -4.99 -4.56 -23.46
CA VAL A 21 -4.04 -5.66 -23.33
C VAL A 21 -4.35 -6.78 -24.34
N LEU A 22 -5.62 -7.17 -24.47
CA LEU A 22 -6.03 -8.26 -25.37
C LEU A 22 -5.97 -7.87 -26.87
N SER A 23 -5.73 -6.59 -27.19
CA SER A 23 -5.41 -6.13 -28.56
C SER A 23 -3.93 -6.27 -28.93
N GLN A 24 -3.10 -6.90 -28.09
CA GLN A 24 -1.63 -7.00 -28.27
C GLN A 24 -1.13 -8.43 -28.50
N VAL A 25 -2.03 -9.43 -28.55
CA VAL A 25 -1.70 -10.84 -28.79
C VAL A 25 -1.92 -11.20 -30.26
N ASP A 26 -1.15 -12.14 -30.79
CA ASP A 26 -1.19 -12.55 -32.20
C ASP A 26 -2.48 -13.31 -32.56
N THR A 27 -3.10 -13.96 -31.57
CA THR A 27 -4.39 -14.65 -31.70
C THR A 27 -5.11 -14.65 -30.35
N LEU A 28 -6.42 -14.35 -30.38
CA LEU A 28 -7.28 -14.29 -29.19
C LEU A 28 -8.51 -15.17 -29.35
N LEU A 29 -8.59 -16.24 -28.56
CA LEU A 29 -9.81 -16.98 -28.31
C LEU A 29 -10.45 -16.41 -27.04
N MET A 30 -11.66 -15.87 -27.16
CA MET A 30 -12.43 -15.30 -26.05
C MET A 30 -13.55 -16.24 -25.65
N LEU A 31 -13.60 -16.62 -24.38
CA LEU A 31 -14.69 -17.41 -23.79
C LEU A 31 -15.78 -16.51 -23.22
N ASP A 32 -17.01 -17.01 -23.12
CA ASP A 32 -18.10 -16.31 -22.43
C ASP A 32 -17.78 -16.13 -20.91
N VAL A 33 -18.18 -14.98 -20.35
CA VAL A 33 -17.82 -14.52 -18.98
C VAL A 33 -18.15 -15.57 -17.91
N TYR A 34 -17.18 -15.94 -17.07
CA TYR A 34 -17.46 -16.74 -15.87
C TYR A 34 -18.12 -15.85 -14.82
N ALA A 35 -19.44 -16.00 -14.68
CA ALA A 35 -20.29 -15.12 -13.87
C ALA A 35 -19.96 -15.10 -12.37
N ALA A 36 -19.46 -16.21 -11.80
CA ALA A 36 -19.25 -16.41 -10.36
C ALA A 36 -20.46 -16.01 -9.48
N GLY A 37 -21.68 -16.26 -9.96
CA GLY A 37 -22.94 -15.92 -9.27
C GLY A 37 -23.53 -14.55 -9.62
N GLU A 38 -22.84 -13.73 -10.43
CA GLU A 38 -23.39 -12.43 -10.88
C GLU A 38 -24.41 -12.57 -12.01
N THR A 39 -25.36 -11.63 -12.06
CA THR A 39 -26.24 -11.44 -13.22
C THR A 39 -25.50 -10.75 -14.38
N PRO A 40 -25.85 -11.05 -15.65
CA PRO A 40 -25.24 -10.38 -16.79
C PRO A 40 -25.47 -8.87 -16.78
N ILE A 41 -24.37 -8.10 -16.95
CA ILE A 41 -24.41 -6.64 -17.07
C ILE A 41 -24.33 -6.28 -18.57
N PRO A 42 -25.31 -5.56 -19.14
CA PRO A 42 -25.32 -5.21 -20.56
C PRO A 42 -24.04 -4.47 -20.99
N GLY A 43 -23.40 -4.95 -22.06
CA GLY A 43 -22.16 -4.37 -22.61
C GLY A 43 -20.88 -4.82 -21.91
N ALA A 44 -20.97 -5.40 -20.71
CA ALA A 44 -19.82 -5.93 -19.96
C ALA A 44 -19.62 -7.43 -20.22
N ASP A 45 -19.76 -7.82 -21.48
CA ASP A 45 -19.80 -9.21 -21.94
C ASP A 45 -18.72 -9.49 -23.00
N SER A 46 -18.39 -10.76 -23.20
CA SER A 46 -17.36 -11.22 -24.13
C SER A 46 -17.64 -10.83 -25.59
N ARG A 47 -18.91 -10.75 -26.01
CA ARG A 47 -19.31 -10.33 -27.38
C ARG A 47 -18.99 -8.86 -27.60
N SER A 48 -19.23 -8.03 -26.58
CA SER A 48 -18.92 -6.61 -26.57
C SER A 48 -17.41 -6.37 -26.57
N LEU A 49 -16.64 -7.05 -25.69
CA LEU A 49 -15.16 -7.00 -25.73
C LEU A 49 -14.60 -7.39 -27.11
N CYS A 50 -15.07 -8.50 -27.70
CA CYS A 50 -14.66 -8.92 -29.04
C CYS A 50 -14.98 -7.86 -30.11
N ARG A 51 -16.12 -7.16 -30.00
CA ARG A 51 -16.49 -6.06 -30.91
C ARG A 51 -15.54 -4.87 -30.74
N THR A 52 -15.21 -4.48 -29.52
CA THR A 52 -14.29 -3.37 -29.24
C THR A 52 -12.86 -3.68 -29.69
N ILE A 53 -12.34 -4.88 -29.43
CA ILE A 53 -10.99 -5.30 -29.85
C ILE A 53 -10.89 -5.37 -31.38
N ARG A 54 -11.87 -6.00 -32.06
CA ARG A 54 -11.95 -6.01 -33.53
C ARG A 54 -12.00 -4.59 -34.11
N GLY A 55 -12.74 -3.68 -33.47
CA GLY A 55 -12.78 -2.26 -33.83
C GLY A 55 -11.46 -1.49 -33.65
N ARG A 56 -10.51 -2.02 -32.87
CA ARG A 56 -9.13 -1.48 -32.74
C ARG A 56 -8.19 -2.00 -33.83
N GLY A 57 -8.63 -2.92 -34.70
CA GLY A 57 -7.97 -3.28 -35.96
C GLY A 57 -6.67 -4.11 -35.86
N LYS A 58 -6.22 -4.46 -34.65
CA LYS A 58 -4.99 -5.25 -34.44
C LYS A 58 -5.21 -6.76 -34.44
N VAL A 59 -6.37 -7.20 -33.95
CA VAL A 59 -6.72 -8.60 -33.68
C VAL A 59 -8.17 -8.82 -34.08
N ASP A 60 -8.48 -9.98 -34.66
CA ASP A 60 -9.86 -10.46 -34.84
C ASP A 60 -10.17 -11.55 -33.79
N PRO A 61 -10.92 -11.25 -32.72
CA PRO A 61 -11.15 -12.21 -31.64
C PRO A 61 -12.18 -13.27 -31.99
N ILE A 62 -11.78 -14.54 -31.87
CA ILE A 62 -12.66 -15.69 -32.03
C ILE A 62 -13.43 -15.87 -30.72
N LEU A 63 -14.74 -15.66 -30.75
CA LEU A 63 -15.61 -15.93 -29.61
C LEU A 63 -15.99 -17.42 -29.58
N VAL A 64 -15.76 -18.08 -28.45
CA VAL A 64 -16.05 -19.50 -28.23
C VAL A 64 -17.03 -19.62 -27.05
N SER A 65 -18.27 -20.03 -27.29
CA SER A 65 -19.26 -20.21 -26.19
C SER A 65 -19.12 -21.55 -25.46
N ASP A 66 -18.46 -22.53 -26.06
CA ASP A 66 -18.24 -23.86 -25.47
C ASP A 66 -16.74 -24.12 -25.23
N PRO A 67 -16.28 -24.15 -23.97
CA PRO A 67 -14.90 -24.49 -23.60
C PRO A 67 -14.35 -25.79 -24.20
N VAL A 68 -15.21 -26.75 -24.59
CA VAL A 68 -14.76 -28.02 -25.18
C VAL A 68 -14.21 -27.82 -26.60
N GLN A 69 -14.74 -26.86 -27.36
CA GLN A 69 -14.38 -26.61 -28.76
C GLN A 69 -13.04 -25.86 -28.92
N VAL A 70 -12.50 -25.29 -27.84
CA VAL A 70 -11.27 -24.48 -27.88
C VAL A 70 -10.09 -25.25 -28.47
N ALA A 71 -9.92 -26.54 -28.14
CA ALA A 71 -8.81 -27.34 -28.66
C ALA A 71 -8.93 -27.58 -30.18
N GLU A 72 -10.14 -27.80 -30.68
CA GLU A 72 -10.43 -27.99 -32.12
C GLU A 72 -10.26 -26.68 -32.91
N ILE A 73 -10.70 -25.55 -32.35
CA ILE A 73 -10.57 -24.21 -32.94
C ILE A 73 -9.11 -23.75 -32.94
N LEU A 74 -8.32 -24.12 -31.92
CA LEU A 74 -6.92 -23.73 -31.79
C LEU A 74 -5.99 -24.57 -32.68
N ALA A 75 -6.23 -25.88 -32.80
CA ALA A 75 -5.37 -26.82 -33.56
C ALA A 75 -4.97 -26.37 -34.99
N PRO A 76 -5.85 -25.82 -35.85
CA PRO A 76 -5.45 -25.36 -37.20
C PRO A 76 -4.71 -24.02 -37.22
N VAL A 77 -4.64 -23.31 -36.09
CA VAL A 77 -3.92 -22.03 -35.95
C VAL A 77 -2.51 -22.24 -35.41
N LEU A 78 -2.28 -23.33 -34.66
CA LEU A 78 -0.99 -23.57 -34.00
C LEU A 78 0.14 -23.88 -34.97
N THR A 79 1.29 -23.26 -34.69
CA THR A 79 2.59 -23.60 -35.29
C THR A 79 3.54 -24.19 -34.25
N GLY A 80 4.62 -24.82 -34.72
CA GLY A 80 5.67 -25.30 -33.81
C GLY A 80 6.35 -24.13 -33.11
N ASN A 81 6.43 -24.19 -31.78
CA ASN A 81 6.95 -23.18 -30.85
C ASN A 81 5.98 -22.05 -30.43
N ASP A 82 4.67 -22.20 -30.63
CA ASP A 82 3.67 -21.22 -30.15
C ASP A 82 3.53 -21.18 -28.61
N LEU A 83 3.41 -19.97 -28.03
CA LEU A 83 3.13 -19.78 -26.59
C LEU A 83 1.62 -19.63 -26.32
N ILE A 84 0.99 -20.71 -25.84
CA ILE A 84 -0.45 -20.73 -25.53
C ILE A 84 -0.69 -20.23 -24.09
N LEU A 85 -0.78 -18.91 -23.91
CA LEU A 85 -1.26 -18.32 -22.65
C LEU A 85 -2.76 -18.58 -22.46
N ILE A 86 -3.14 -19.21 -21.36
CA ILE A 86 -4.53 -19.49 -20.95
C ILE A 86 -4.80 -18.77 -19.63
N GLN A 87 -5.72 -17.80 -19.63
CA GLN A 87 -5.95 -16.93 -18.47
C GLN A 87 -7.45 -16.70 -18.24
N GLY A 88 -7.90 -16.80 -16.99
CA GLY A 88 -9.31 -16.59 -16.65
C GLY A 88 -9.67 -17.14 -15.27
N ALA A 89 -10.85 -17.74 -15.14
CA ALA A 89 -11.36 -18.30 -13.90
C ALA A 89 -12.17 -19.59 -14.15
N GLY A 90 -12.88 -20.07 -13.13
CA GLY A 90 -13.79 -21.21 -13.25
C GLY A 90 -13.06 -22.50 -13.63
N ASN A 91 -13.34 -23.04 -14.82
CA ASN A 91 -12.79 -24.29 -15.31
C ASN A 91 -11.83 -24.12 -16.51
N ILE A 92 -11.40 -22.90 -16.86
CA ILE A 92 -10.56 -22.64 -18.03
C ILE A 92 -9.26 -23.47 -18.05
N GLY A 93 -8.64 -23.73 -16.89
CA GLY A 93 -7.44 -24.58 -16.79
C GLY A 93 -7.65 -26.02 -17.26
N LYS A 94 -8.89 -26.53 -17.25
CA LYS A 94 -9.23 -27.87 -17.75
C LYS A 94 -9.25 -27.96 -19.28
N ILE A 95 -9.18 -26.83 -19.98
CA ILE A 95 -9.10 -26.77 -21.45
C ILE A 95 -7.69 -27.12 -21.93
N ALA A 96 -6.66 -26.66 -21.21
CA ALA A 96 -5.25 -26.95 -21.50
C ALA A 96 -5.01 -28.46 -21.63
N LEU A 97 -5.54 -29.23 -20.68
CA LEU A 97 -5.41 -30.68 -20.56
C LEU A 97 -6.14 -31.49 -21.66
N LYS A 98 -6.90 -30.82 -22.54
CA LYS A 98 -7.54 -31.42 -23.73
C LYS A 98 -6.86 -31.01 -25.05
N SER A 99 -5.86 -30.13 -24.99
CA SER A 99 -5.13 -29.66 -26.17
C SER A 99 -3.96 -30.60 -26.45
N ASN A 100 -4.10 -31.46 -27.46
CA ASN A 100 -2.98 -32.26 -27.95
C ASN A 100 -1.87 -31.34 -28.49
N GLY A 101 -0.60 -31.68 -28.24
CA GLY A 101 0.55 -30.90 -28.73
C GLY A 101 1.07 -29.83 -27.77
N LEU A 102 0.77 -29.91 -26.47
CA LEU A 102 1.49 -29.14 -25.44
C LEU A 102 2.75 -29.90 -25.00
N ASP A 103 3.91 -29.24 -25.03
CA ASP A 103 5.18 -29.80 -24.52
C ASP A 103 5.39 -29.54 -23.01
N LYS A 104 4.82 -28.44 -22.49
CA LYS A 104 4.96 -28.00 -21.10
C LYS A 104 3.83 -27.06 -20.67
N VAL A 105 3.43 -27.12 -19.40
CA VAL A 105 2.48 -26.18 -18.78
C VAL A 105 3.20 -25.18 -17.86
N PHE A 106 3.01 -23.89 -18.11
CA PHE A 106 3.38 -22.85 -17.14
C PHE A 106 2.24 -22.67 -16.13
N ILE A 107 2.50 -22.96 -14.85
CA ILE A 107 1.52 -22.76 -13.77
C ILE A 107 1.59 -21.32 -13.29
N ALA A 108 0.46 -20.62 -13.39
CA ALA A 108 0.27 -19.24 -12.93
C ALA A 108 -1.08 -19.06 -12.22
N LEU A 109 -1.44 -20.01 -11.34
CA LEU A 109 -2.70 -20.03 -10.60
C LEU A 109 -2.45 -19.95 -9.09
N HIS A 110 -2.95 -18.89 -8.45
CA HIS A 110 -2.84 -18.68 -7.01
C HIS A 110 -3.89 -19.47 -6.22
N GLY A 111 -3.54 -19.86 -5.00
CA GLY A 111 -4.40 -20.48 -4.01
C GLY A 111 -4.86 -21.90 -4.36
N ARG A 112 -5.97 -22.31 -3.73
CA ARG A 112 -6.57 -23.63 -3.90
C ARG A 112 -6.92 -23.88 -5.38
N GLY A 113 -6.53 -25.03 -5.92
CA GLY A 113 -6.60 -25.35 -7.35
C GLY A 113 -5.34 -25.03 -8.17
N GLY A 114 -4.31 -24.41 -7.58
CA GLY A 114 -3.07 -24.02 -8.27
C GLY A 114 -1.80 -24.14 -7.42
N GLU A 115 -1.80 -23.62 -6.20
CA GLU A 115 -0.69 -23.69 -5.24
C GLU A 115 -0.80 -24.90 -4.29
N ASP A 116 -1.92 -25.63 -4.32
CA ASP A 116 -2.24 -26.73 -3.37
C ASP A 116 -1.87 -28.14 -3.86
N GLY A 117 -1.18 -28.27 -5.00
CA GLY A 117 -0.75 -29.56 -5.56
C GLY A 117 -1.82 -30.29 -6.39
N THR A 118 -3.07 -29.80 -6.46
CA THR A 118 -4.16 -30.50 -7.16
C THR A 118 -4.01 -30.49 -8.69
N LEU A 119 -3.55 -29.38 -9.26
CA LEU A 119 -3.23 -29.27 -10.69
C LEU A 119 -1.95 -30.06 -11.03
N GLN A 120 -0.94 -29.97 -10.17
CA GLN A 120 0.33 -30.70 -10.27
C GLN A 120 0.08 -32.20 -10.39
N GLY A 121 -0.79 -32.77 -9.54
CA GLY A 121 -1.06 -34.21 -9.54
C GLY A 121 -1.83 -34.67 -10.79
N LEU A 122 -2.65 -33.79 -11.36
CA LEU A 122 -3.32 -34.01 -12.63
C LEU A 122 -2.35 -33.95 -13.82
N LEU A 123 -1.37 -33.05 -13.78
CA LEU A 123 -0.30 -32.95 -14.78
C LEU A 123 0.66 -34.15 -14.73
N GLU A 124 1.06 -34.58 -13.53
CA GLU A 124 1.86 -35.80 -13.32
C GLU A 124 1.14 -37.06 -13.83
N LEU A 125 -0.16 -37.19 -13.54
CA LEU A 125 -0.96 -38.33 -14.00
C LEU A 125 -1.05 -38.47 -15.52
N ILE A 126 -0.99 -37.35 -16.27
CA ILE A 126 -0.96 -37.36 -17.74
C ILE A 126 0.47 -37.26 -18.32
N GLY A 127 1.50 -37.26 -17.48
CA GLY A 127 2.90 -37.14 -17.91
C GLY A 127 3.30 -35.78 -18.50
N MET A 128 2.53 -34.71 -18.22
CA MET A 128 2.76 -33.36 -18.75
C MET A 128 3.81 -32.61 -17.93
N PRO A 129 4.95 -32.19 -18.49
CA PRO A 129 5.93 -31.37 -17.79
C PRO A 129 5.34 -30.01 -17.38
N TYR A 130 5.78 -29.45 -16.25
CA TYR A 130 5.30 -28.15 -15.77
C TYR A 130 6.38 -27.29 -15.09
N THR A 131 5.99 -26.11 -14.60
CA THR A 131 6.85 -25.14 -13.89
C THR A 131 6.45 -25.02 -12.42
N GLY A 132 7.43 -24.86 -11.53
CA GLY A 132 7.21 -24.72 -10.09
C GLY A 132 7.36 -26.03 -9.34
N SER A 133 6.91 -26.03 -8.09
CA SER A 133 7.12 -27.13 -7.15
C SER A 133 6.18 -28.31 -7.38
N GLY A 134 6.61 -29.52 -6.99
CA GLY A 134 5.83 -30.76 -7.12
C GLY A 134 4.56 -30.80 -6.26
N VAL A 135 3.74 -31.85 -6.43
CA VAL A 135 2.48 -32.07 -5.67
C VAL A 135 2.67 -31.90 -4.16
N MET A 136 3.61 -32.66 -3.59
CA MET A 136 3.85 -32.69 -2.15
C MET A 136 4.27 -31.32 -1.62
N ALA A 137 5.25 -30.70 -2.27
CA ALA A 137 5.79 -29.40 -1.87
C ALA A 137 4.75 -28.28 -1.96
N SER A 138 3.91 -28.31 -2.99
CA SER A 138 2.79 -27.37 -3.18
C SER A 138 1.76 -27.53 -2.06
N ALA A 139 1.23 -28.74 -1.86
CA ALA A 139 0.24 -29.03 -0.80
C ALA A 139 0.73 -28.69 0.61
N ILE A 140 2.02 -28.90 0.90
CA ILE A 140 2.64 -28.58 2.20
C ILE A 140 2.84 -27.07 2.37
N SER A 141 3.33 -26.37 1.34
CA SER A 141 3.60 -24.93 1.39
C SER A 141 2.32 -24.11 1.60
N MET A 142 1.23 -24.53 0.95
CA MET A 142 -0.09 -23.94 1.10
C MET A 142 -0.66 -24.06 2.53
N ASP A 143 -0.26 -25.08 3.31
CA ASP A 143 -0.74 -25.32 4.68
C ASP A 143 0.33 -24.88 5.70
N LYS A 144 0.16 -23.66 6.22
CA LYS A 144 1.08 -22.99 7.15
C LYS A 144 1.49 -23.86 8.34
N LEU A 145 0.55 -24.64 8.89
CA LEU A 145 0.83 -25.56 9.99
C LEU A 145 1.75 -26.72 9.59
N ARG A 146 1.56 -27.33 8.41
CA ARG A 146 2.45 -28.43 7.96
C ARG A 146 3.83 -27.91 7.60
N SER A 147 3.92 -26.74 6.96
CA SER A 147 5.20 -26.06 6.72
C SER A 147 5.94 -25.78 8.03
N LYS A 148 5.27 -25.20 9.03
CA LYS A 148 5.87 -24.91 10.35
C LYS A 148 6.28 -26.17 11.11
N LEU A 149 5.48 -27.24 11.07
CA LEU A 149 5.83 -28.52 11.68
C LEU A 149 7.10 -29.14 11.08
N LEU A 150 7.28 -29.07 9.76
CA LEU A 150 8.47 -29.59 9.08
C LEU A 150 9.71 -28.72 9.34
N TRP A 151 9.58 -27.40 9.26
CA TRP A 151 10.66 -26.48 9.60
C TRP A 151 11.11 -26.61 11.06
N GLN A 152 10.16 -26.67 12.00
CA GLN A 152 10.46 -26.88 13.42
C GLN A 152 11.08 -28.26 13.68
N GLY A 153 10.59 -29.32 13.01
CA GLY A 153 11.17 -30.67 13.08
C GLY A 153 12.60 -30.76 12.52
N ALA A 154 12.94 -29.88 11.57
CA ALA A 154 14.29 -29.71 11.04
C ALA A 154 15.15 -28.70 11.82
N GLY A 155 14.65 -28.13 12.92
CA GLY A 155 15.36 -27.17 13.77
C GLY A 155 15.46 -25.75 13.20
N LEU A 156 14.64 -25.38 12.21
CA LEU A 156 14.57 -24.02 11.69
C LEU A 156 13.64 -23.12 12.54
N PRO A 157 13.95 -21.82 12.65
CA PRO A 157 13.17 -20.88 13.46
C PRO A 157 11.79 -20.59 12.84
N VAL A 158 10.75 -20.87 13.63
CA VAL A 158 9.35 -20.47 13.39
C VAL A 158 8.81 -19.76 14.64
N ALA A 159 7.91 -18.80 14.46
CA ALA A 159 7.25 -18.12 15.58
C ALA A 159 6.57 -19.15 16.51
N PRO A 160 6.64 -19.01 17.86
CA PRO A 160 5.88 -19.85 18.78
C PRO A 160 4.38 -19.83 18.45
N TRP A 161 3.74 -21.01 18.48
CA TRP A 161 2.40 -21.20 17.92
C TRP A 161 1.53 -22.20 18.69
N VAL A 162 0.21 -22.01 18.59
CA VAL A 162 -0.84 -22.96 18.95
C VAL A 162 -1.77 -23.12 17.76
N ALA A 163 -2.04 -24.35 17.35
CA ALA A 163 -3.07 -24.65 16.33
C ALA A 163 -4.33 -25.18 17.00
N LEU A 164 -5.49 -24.88 16.39
CA LEU A 164 -6.82 -25.31 16.82
C LEU A 164 -7.62 -25.81 15.63
N THR A 165 -8.35 -26.92 15.81
CA THR A 165 -9.40 -27.35 14.88
C THR A 165 -10.73 -26.68 15.21
N ARG A 166 -11.63 -26.56 14.22
CA ARG A 166 -13.02 -26.10 14.44
C ARG A 166 -13.69 -26.87 15.58
N ARG A 167 -13.47 -28.18 15.65
CA ARG A 167 -14.04 -29.06 16.68
C ARG A 167 -13.59 -28.68 18.09
N GLU A 168 -12.33 -28.33 18.31
CA GLU A 168 -11.84 -27.91 19.63
C GLU A 168 -12.43 -26.56 20.04
N PHE A 169 -12.65 -25.66 19.07
CA PHE A 169 -13.33 -24.38 19.31
C PHE A 169 -14.82 -24.57 19.64
N GLU A 170 -15.54 -25.39 18.86
CA GLU A 170 -16.98 -25.69 19.07
C GLU A 170 -17.26 -26.47 20.36
N MET A 171 -16.35 -27.33 20.80
CA MET A 171 -16.47 -28.06 22.07
C MET A 171 -16.04 -27.22 23.30
N GLY A 172 -15.50 -26.01 23.08
CA GLY A 172 -14.93 -25.14 24.10
C GLY A 172 -13.45 -25.44 24.37
N LEU A 173 -12.62 -24.39 24.38
CA LEU A 173 -11.18 -24.52 24.58
C LEU A 173 -10.86 -24.99 26.01
N GLN A 174 -10.13 -26.09 26.12
CA GLN A 174 -9.68 -26.66 27.40
C GLN A 174 -8.66 -25.75 28.09
N ASP A 175 -8.57 -25.81 29.43
CA ASP A 175 -7.62 -25.01 30.21
C ASP A 175 -6.15 -25.23 29.80
N SER A 176 -5.81 -26.44 29.36
CA SER A 176 -4.49 -26.81 28.81
C SER A 176 -4.17 -26.09 27.48
N VAL A 177 -5.19 -25.79 26.67
CA VAL A 177 -5.08 -25.01 25.44
C VAL A 177 -5.00 -23.53 25.77
N ASN A 178 -5.86 -23.04 26.67
CA ASN A 178 -5.88 -21.65 27.12
C ASN A 178 -4.53 -21.25 27.77
N ALA A 179 -3.92 -22.15 28.57
CA ALA A 179 -2.59 -21.97 29.13
C ALA A 179 -1.51 -21.83 28.04
N ARG A 180 -1.48 -22.73 27.05
CA ARG A 180 -0.54 -22.66 25.91
C ARG A 180 -0.71 -21.41 25.06
N ILE A 181 -1.93 -20.87 24.95
CA ILE A 181 -2.17 -19.59 24.26
C ILE A 181 -1.65 -18.42 25.09
N ALA A 182 -1.83 -18.44 26.42
CA ALA A 182 -1.26 -17.43 27.31
C ALA A 182 0.28 -17.44 27.34
N GLU A 183 0.91 -18.61 27.18
CA GLU A 183 2.36 -18.78 27.06
C GLU A 183 2.97 -18.09 25.82
N LEU A 184 2.18 -17.81 24.78
CA LEU A 184 2.64 -17.03 23.61
C LEU A 184 2.91 -15.56 23.94
N GLY A 185 2.27 -15.04 25.00
CA GLY A 185 2.20 -13.60 25.30
C GLY A 185 1.27 -12.84 24.34
N LEU A 186 0.96 -11.59 24.68
CA LEU A 186 0.21 -10.68 23.80
C LEU A 186 1.13 -9.56 23.29
N PRO A 187 0.92 -9.05 22.05
CA PRO A 187 -0.10 -9.49 21.09
C PRO A 187 0.19 -10.85 20.42
N VAL A 188 -0.86 -11.45 19.86
CA VAL A 188 -0.79 -12.62 18.95
C VAL A 188 -1.38 -12.30 17.57
N ILE A 189 -1.04 -13.09 16.57
CA ILE A 189 -1.69 -13.10 15.25
C ILE A 189 -2.48 -14.40 15.06
N VAL A 190 -3.78 -14.27 14.82
CA VAL A 190 -4.69 -15.37 14.47
C VAL A 190 -4.82 -15.45 12.95
N LYS A 191 -4.74 -16.64 12.35
CA LYS A 191 -4.86 -16.84 10.89
C LYS A 191 -5.35 -18.24 10.50
N PRO A 192 -6.11 -18.41 9.40
CA PRO A 192 -6.42 -19.72 8.82
C PRO A 192 -5.14 -20.41 8.31
N SER A 193 -5.06 -21.74 8.33
CA SER A 193 -3.84 -22.46 7.92
C SER A 193 -3.62 -22.46 6.40
N ARG A 194 -4.70 -22.50 5.61
CA ARG A 194 -4.69 -22.73 4.14
C ARG A 194 -5.16 -21.56 3.29
N GLU A 195 -5.17 -20.34 3.84
CA GLU A 195 -5.51 -19.13 3.10
C GLU A 195 -4.28 -18.26 2.85
N GLY A 196 -4.28 -17.58 1.69
CA GLY A 196 -3.28 -16.58 1.33
C GLY A 196 -3.82 -15.16 1.45
N SER A 197 -3.08 -14.17 0.91
CA SER A 197 -3.56 -12.78 0.76
C SER A 197 -4.05 -12.10 2.06
N SER A 198 -3.55 -12.54 3.22
CA SER A 198 -3.96 -12.05 4.55
C SER A 198 -5.47 -12.22 4.89
N VAL A 199 -6.19 -13.11 4.20
CA VAL A 199 -7.63 -13.34 4.41
C VAL A 199 -7.90 -14.03 5.76
N GLY A 200 -8.92 -13.58 6.49
CA GLY A 200 -9.33 -14.16 7.78
C GLY A 200 -8.33 -13.93 8.93
N MET A 201 -7.30 -13.11 8.73
CA MET A 201 -6.28 -12.83 9.74
C MET A 201 -6.74 -11.75 10.73
N SER A 202 -6.24 -11.82 11.97
CA SER A 202 -6.54 -10.82 13.01
C SER A 202 -5.44 -10.72 14.05
N LYS A 203 -4.87 -9.52 14.22
CA LYS A 203 -4.01 -9.18 15.36
C LYS A 203 -4.87 -9.04 16.61
N VAL A 204 -4.44 -9.66 17.70
CA VAL A 204 -5.16 -9.68 18.99
C VAL A 204 -4.23 -9.07 20.04
N ASP A 205 -4.55 -7.84 20.47
CA ASP A 205 -3.82 -7.11 21.51
C ASP A 205 -4.35 -7.36 22.93
N LYS A 206 -5.51 -8.01 23.08
CA LYS A 206 -6.15 -8.32 24.37
C LYS A 206 -6.78 -9.72 24.34
N ALA A 207 -6.82 -10.40 25.48
CA ALA A 207 -7.40 -11.74 25.58
C ALA A 207 -8.90 -11.78 25.20
N ASP A 208 -9.68 -10.75 25.52
CA ASP A 208 -11.11 -10.68 25.23
C ASP A 208 -11.43 -10.73 23.72
N ASP A 209 -10.54 -10.16 22.90
CA ASP A 209 -10.67 -10.08 21.44
C ASP A 209 -10.29 -11.40 20.72
N LEU A 210 -9.74 -12.39 21.44
CA LEU A 210 -9.32 -13.68 20.86
C LEU A 210 -10.49 -14.49 20.32
N SER A 211 -11.63 -14.49 21.01
CA SER A 211 -12.80 -15.31 20.65
C SER A 211 -13.41 -14.88 19.31
N SER A 212 -13.51 -13.57 19.08
CA SER A 212 -13.95 -12.98 17.81
C SER A 212 -12.94 -13.20 16.68
N ALA A 213 -11.64 -13.11 16.96
CA ALA A 213 -10.58 -13.41 15.99
C ALA A 213 -10.61 -14.87 15.54
N LEU A 214 -10.79 -15.83 16.46
CA LEU A 214 -10.98 -17.25 16.14
C LEU A 214 -12.27 -17.48 15.33
N ALA A 215 -13.39 -16.88 15.76
CA ALA A 215 -14.66 -16.97 15.05
C ALA A 215 -14.61 -16.37 13.62
N LEU A 216 -13.70 -15.43 13.35
CA LEU A 216 -13.42 -14.95 11.99
C LEU A 216 -12.57 -15.94 11.20
N ALA A 217 -11.44 -16.40 11.75
CA ALA A 217 -10.54 -17.31 11.03
C ALA A 217 -11.23 -18.65 10.67
N PHE A 218 -12.08 -19.18 11.56
CA PHE A 218 -12.91 -20.38 11.31
C PHE A 218 -14.06 -20.16 10.29
N GLN A 219 -14.21 -18.98 9.69
CA GLN A 219 -15.08 -18.81 8.50
C GLN A 219 -14.36 -19.21 7.20
N HIS A 220 -13.05 -19.44 7.23
CA HIS A 220 -12.21 -19.64 6.05
C HIS A 220 -11.47 -20.99 6.00
N ASP A 221 -11.15 -21.61 7.15
CA ASP A 221 -10.52 -22.93 7.22
C ASP A 221 -11.03 -23.72 8.45
N GLU A 222 -10.80 -25.04 8.44
CA GLU A 222 -11.11 -25.95 9.56
C GLU A 222 -10.00 -25.97 10.63
N GLU A 223 -8.82 -25.44 10.29
CA GLU A 223 -7.66 -25.33 11.17
C GLU A 223 -7.13 -23.89 11.19
N VAL A 224 -6.90 -23.38 12.39
CA VAL A 224 -6.49 -22.00 12.66
C VAL A 224 -5.22 -22.00 13.51
N LEU A 225 -4.29 -21.12 13.15
CA LEU A 225 -3.06 -20.85 13.88
C LEU A 225 -3.20 -19.58 14.72
N ILE A 226 -2.75 -19.65 15.96
CA ILE A 226 -2.44 -18.51 16.83
C ILE A 226 -0.92 -18.49 16.98
N GLU A 227 -0.26 -17.40 16.59
CA GLU A 227 1.20 -17.27 16.69
C GLU A 227 1.59 -16.03 17.51
N LYS A 228 2.72 -16.09 18.22
CA LYS A 228 3.36 -14.92 18.82
C LYS A 228 3.50 -13.80 17.79
N TRP A 229 3.12 -12.57 18.14
CA TRP A 229 3.39 -11.41 17.28
C TRP A 229 4.89 -11.20 17.11
N LEU A 230 5.34 -11.09 15.86
CA LEU A 230 6.71 -10.69 15.52
C LEU A 230 6.71 -9.19 15.22
N SER A 231 7.69 -8.47 15.77
CA SER A 231 7.68 -7.01 15.86
C SER A 231 8.64 -6.28 14.91
N GLY A 232 9.48 -7.01 14.18
CA GLY A 232 10.47 -6.48 13.25
C GLY A 232 10.00 -6.46 11.79
N PRO A 233 10.88 -6.02 10.86
CA PRO A 233 10.59 -5.97 9.42
C PRO A 233 10.31 -7.36 8.80
N GLU A 234 9.48 -7.34 7.76
CA GLU A 234 9.17 -8.47 6.88
C GLU A 234 10.08 -8.47 5.64
N PHE A 235 10.56 -9.65 5.26
CA PHE A 235 11.44 -9.89 4.13
C PHE A 235 10.87 -11.01 3.25
N THR A 236 10.75 -10.74 1.96
CA THR A 236 10.46 -11.73 0.93
C THR A 236 11.76 -12.12 0.25
N VAL A 237 12.02 -13.42 0.13
CA VAL A 237 13.21 -13.93 -0.58
C VAL A 237 12.77 -14.93 -1.65
N ALA A 238 13.09 -14.63 -2.91
CA ALA A 238 12.63 -15.39 -4.06
C ALA A 238 13.66 -16.42 -4.53
N MET A 239 13.15 -17.56 -5.00
CA MET A 239 13.92 -18.67 -5.58
C MET A 239 13.61 -18.80 -7.07
N LEU A 240 14.64 -19.01 -7.90
CA LEU A 240 14.52 -19.26 -9.34
C LEU A 240 15.49 -20.38 -9.76
N GLY A 241 14.94 -21.57 -10.02
CA GLY A 241 15.74 -22.78 -10.17
C GLY A 241 16.51 -23.09 -8.88
N GLU A 242 17.84 -23.12 -8.98
CA GLU A 242 18.77 -23.25 -7.86
C GLU A 242 19.32 -21.88 -7.39
N GLU A 243 18.97 -20.77 -8.05
CA GLU A 243 19.42 -19.43 -7.69
C GLU A 243 18.50 -18.81 -6.63
N ILE A 244 19.10 -18.26 -5.58
CA ILE A 244 18.43 -17.41 -4.60
C ILE A 244 18.64 -15.93 -4.98
N LEU A 245 17.55 -15.16 -4.99
CA LEU A 245 17.55 -13.76 -5.37
C LEU A 245 17.72 -12.86 -4.13
N PRO A 246 18.22 -11.61 -4.27
CA PRO A 246 18.39 -10.68 -3.16
C PRO A 246 17.09 -10.48 -2.37
N SER A 247 17.19 -10.39 -1.05
CA SER A 247 16.01 -10.19 -0.21
C SER A 247 15.33 -8.84 -0.47
N ILE A 248 14.00 -8.84 -0.46
CA ILE A 248 13.15 -7.67 -0.57
C ILE A 248 12.58 -7.37 0.80
N ARG A 249 12.94 -6.24 1.42
CA ARG A 249 12.31 -5.80 2.67
C ARG A 249 11.02 -5.05 2.35
N ILE A 250 9.92 -5.45 2.98
CA ILE A 250 8.61 -4.84 2.85
C ILE A 250 8.39 -3.91 4.04
N GLN A 251 7.89 -2.71 3.77
CA GLN A 251 7.55 -1.71 4.77
C GLN A 251 6.15 -1.17 4.48
N PRO A 252 5.08 -1.77 5.06
CA PRO A 252 3.73 -1.26 4.91
C PRO A 252 3.58 0.09 5.63
N ALA A 253 2.65 0.92 5.16
CA ALA A 253 2.26 2.15 5.85
C ALA A 253 1.34 1.89 7.07
N GLY A 254 0.66 0.75 7.08
CA GLY A 254 -0.18 0.27 8.18
C GLY A 254 0.58 -0.53 9.25
N VAL A 255 -0.15 -1.07 10.21
CA VAL A 255 0.42 -1.83 11.35
C VAL A 255 1.01 -3.18 10.93
N PHE A 256 0.59 -3.75 9.79
CA PHE A 256 1.16 -4.95 9.18
C PHE A 256 0.79 -5.06 7.70
N TYR A 257 1.36 -6.05 7.00
CA TYR A 257 1.16 -6.26 5.55
C TYR A 257 -0.12 -7.07 5.27
N ASP A 258 -1.27 -6.42 5.45
CA ASP A 258 -2.61 -6.95 5.21
C ASP A 258 -3.03 -6.88 3.72
N TYR A 259 -4.30 -7.21 3.42
CA TYR A 259 -4.84 -7.16 2.05
C TYR A 259 -4.88 -5.74 1.46
N GLU A 260 -5.10 -4.72 2.30
CA GLU A 260 -5.16 -3.31 1.88
C GLU A 260 -3.74 -2.81 1.55
N ALA A 261 -2.75 -3.13 2.38
CA ALA A 261 -1.34 -2.88 2.13
C ALA A 261 -0.77 -3.66 0.92
N LYS A 262 -1.36 -4.81 0.57
CA LYS A 262 -0.96 -5.67 -0.57
C LYS A 262 -1.58 -5.25 -1.92
N TYR A 263 -2.79 -4.69 -1.94
CA TYR A 263 -3.55 -4.51 -3.19
C TYR A 263 -4.25 -3.16 -3.39
N LEU A 264 -4.24 -2.27 -2.37
CA LEU A 264 -5.01 -1.03 -2.38
C LEU A 264 -4.21 0.22 -1.98
N SER A 265 -3.10 0.06 -1.25
CA SER A 265 -2.23 1.16 -0.83
C SER A 265 -1.00 1.30 -1.73
N ASP A 266 -0.83 2.51 -2.29
CA ASP A 266 0.39 2.93 -2.99
C ASP A 266 1.51 3.37 -2.00
N GLU A 267 1.26 3.32 -0.69
CA GLU A 267 2.20 3.78 0.35
C GLU A 267 3.15 2.68 0.87
N THR A 268 2.92 1.41 0.52
CA THR A 268 3.82 0.29 0.88
C THR A 268 5.14 0.40 0.14
N GLN A 269 6.25 0.47 0.88
CA GLN A 269 7.60 0.61 0.32
C GLN A 269 8.31 -0.74 0.24
N TYR A 270 9.01 -0.98 -0.88
CA TYR A 270 9.79 -2.18 -1.14
C TYR A 270 11.26 -1.80 -1.35
N PHE A 271 12.15 -2.44 -0.61
CA PHE A 271 13.59 -2.20 -0.70
C PHE A 271 14.26 -3.46 -1.25
N CYS A 272 14.86 -3.37 -2.43
CA CYS A 272 15.60 -4.45 -3.08
C CYS A 272 16.96 -3.95 -3.56
N PRO A 273 18.09 -4.42 -2.99
CA PRO A 273 18.17 -5.29 -1.81
C PRO A 273 17.58 -4.66 -0.54
N ALA A 274 17.23 -5.48 0.44
CA ALA A 274 16.57 -5.10 1.69
C ALA A 274 17.25 -4.00 2.54
N GLY A 275 18.55 -3.81 2.35
CA GLY A 275 19.39 -2.95 3.20
C GLY A 275 19.97 -3.66 4.43
N LEU A 276 20.03 -5.00 4.43
CA LEU A 276 20.76 -5.78 5.42
C LEU A 276 22.28 -5.67 5.21
N GLU A 277 23.05 -5.86 6.28
CA GLU A 277 24.50 -6.09 6.19
C GLU A 277 24.77 -7.44 5.50
N ALA A 278 25.90 -7.56 4.78
CA ALA A 278 26.17 -8.70 3.91
C ALA A 278 26.18 -10.07 4.63
N GLU A 279 26.61 -10.11 5.90
CA GLU A 279 26.55 -11.30 6.75
C GLU A 279 25.09 -11.69 7.08
N ARG A 280 24.26 -10.71 7.43
CA ARG A 280 22.83 -10.91 7.73
C ARG A 280 21.98 -11.24 6.51
N GLU A 281 22.34 -10.73 5.33
CA GLU A 281 21.76 -11.16 4.05
C GLU A 281 22.12 -12.62 3.75
N ALA A 282 23.39 -13.02 3.96
CA ALA A 282 23.82 -14.40 3.77
C ALA A 282 23.17 -15.38 4.77
N ASP A 283 22.98 -14.98 6.04
CA ASP A 283 22.22 -15.74 7.03
C ASP A 283 20.77 -15.97 6.58
N LEU A 284 20.09 -14.90 6.13
CA LEU A 284 18.70 -14.95 5.65
C LEU A 284 18.58 -15.85 4.41
N GLN A 285 19.47 -15.71 3.44
CA GLN A 285 19.52 -16.57 2.25
C GLN A 285 19.81 -18.03 2.63
N SER A 286 20.72 -18.29 3.58
CA SER A 286 21.01 -19.63 4.07
C SER A 286 19.82 -20.28 4.79
N LEU A 287 19.05 -19.50 5.56
CA LEU A 287 17.81 -19.94 6.19
C LEU A 287 16.74 -20.29 5.14
N VAL A 288 16.55 -19.42 4.14
CA VAL A 288 15.57 -19.61 3.06
C VAL A 288 15.89 -20.83 2.20
N LEU A 289 17.15 -21.02 1.78
CA LEU A 289 17.58 -22.20 1.03
C LEU A 289 17.26 -23.50 1.79
N LYS A 290 17.60 -23.56 3.08
CA LYS A 290 17.27 -24.73 3.93
C LYS A 290 15.75 -24.94 4.00
N ALA A 291 15.00 -23.89 4.29
CA ALA A 291 13.54 -23.94 4.41
C ALA A 291 12.86 -24.41 3.11
N TRP A 292 13.35 -23.95 1.95
CA TRP A 292 12.89 -24.31 0.61
C TRP A 292 13.12 -25.80 0.31
N HIS A 293 14.34 -26.29 0.53
CA HIS A 293 14.67 -27.70 0.32
C HIS A 293 13.95 -28.65 1.30
N ILE A 294 13.70 -28.22 2.55
CA ILE A 294 12.96 -29.02 3.56
C ILE A 294 11.50 -29.28 3.14
N LEU A 295 10.85 -28.33 2.47
CA LEU A 295 9.50 -28.55 1.92
C LEU A 295 9.51 -29.34 0.59
N GLY A 296 10.70 -29.61 0.02
CA GLY A 296 10.86 -30.22 -1.30
C GLY A 296 10.50 -29.27 -2.46
N CYS A 297 10.53 -27.96 -2.22
CA CYS A 297 10.20 -26.96 -3.23
C CYS A 297 11.26 -26.88 -4.33
N SER A 298 10.83 -26.51 -5.53
CA SER A 298 11.66 -26.45 -6.74
C SER A 298 11.06 -25.53 -7.81
N GLY A 299 11.85 -25.24 -8.85
CA GLY A 299 11.42 -24.48 -10.01
C GLY A 299 11.42 -22.97 -9.78
N TRP A 300 10.48 -22.45 -8.98
CA TRP A 300 10.43 -21.04 -8.56
C TRP A 300 9.40 -20.82 -7.45
N GLY A 301 9.54 -19.72 -6.72
CA GLY A 301 8.62 -19.29 -5.66
C GLY A 301 9.29 -18.28 -4.73
N ARG A 302 8.74 -18.11 -3.52
CA ARG A 302 9.38 -17.29 -2.47
C ARG A 302 9.10 -17.83 -1.07
N ILE A 303 9.94 -17.47 -0.11
CA ILE A 303 9.69 -17.63 1.32
C ILE A 303 9.62 -16.26 1.96
N ASP A 304 8.58 -16.05 2.76
CA ASP A 304 8.34 -14.81 3.50
C ASP A 304 8.78 -15.02 4.97
N VAL A 305 9.57 -14.08 5.49
CA VAL A 305 10.35 -14.20 6.74
C VAL A 305 10.24 -12.90 7.52
N MET A 306 10.09 -12.94 8.85
CA MET A 306 10.15 -11.73 9.69
C MET A 306 11.34 -11.76 10.64
N LEU A 307 11.88 -10.58 10.93
CA LEU A 307 12.72 -10.35 12.10
C LEU A 307 11.83 -10.12 13.34
N ASP A 308 12.31 -10.46 14.53
CA ASP A 308 11.69 -10.01 15.79
C ASP A 308 12.65 -9.20 16.67
N SER A 309 12.15 -8.68 17.79
CA SER A 309 12.84 -7.87 18.80
C SER A 309 14.10 -8.50 19.41
N ASP A 310 14.33 -9.80 19.23
CA ASP A 310 15.53 -10.54 19.63
C ASP A 310 16.60 -10.63 18.51
N GLY A 311 16.36 -10.00 17.36
CA GLY A 311 17.24 -10.00 16.20
C GLY A 311 17.27 -11.33 15.43
N GLN A 312 16.38 -12.27 15.72
CA GLN A 312 16.29 -13.56 15.01
C GLN A 312 15.32 -13.49 13.82
N PHE A 313 15.65 -14.23 12.76
CA PHE A 313 14.77 -14.42 11.62
C PHE A 313 13.83 -15.60 11.85
N TYR A 314 12.56 -15.46 11.50
CA TYR A 314 11.50 -16.45 11.70
C TYR A 314 10.70 -16.67 10.41
N LEU A 315 10.55 -17.94 10.03
CA LEU A 315 9.82 -18.35 8.82
C LEU A 315 8.31 -18.15 9.00
N LEU A 316 7.67 -17.44 8.06
CA LEU A 316 6.21 -17.22 8.03
C LEU A 316 5.51 -18.28 7.19
N GLU A 317 5.77 -18.27 5.88
CA GLU A 317 5.09 -19.08 4.86
C GLU A 317 5.97 -19.22 3.61
N ALA A 318 5.69 -20.26 2.81
CA ALA A 318 6.30 -20.47 1.50
C ALA A 318 5.22 -20.39 0.43
N ASN A 319 5.50 -19.68 -0.66
CA ASN A 319 4.58 -19.53 -1.79
C ASN A 319 5.25 -20.19 -3.01
N THR A 320 4.75 -21.37 -3.41
CA THR A 320 5.26 -22.22 -4.51
C THR A 320 4.90 -21.71 -5.91
N PHE A 321 4.08 -20.67 -5.96
CA PHE A 321 3.94 -19.72 -7.06
C PHE A 321 3.94 -18.32 -6.42
N SER A 322 4.27 -17.28 -7.17
CA SER A 322 4.42 -15.93 -6.62
C SER A 322 4.11 -14.89 -7.67
N ARG A 323 3.32 -13.89 -7.29
CA ARG A 323 3.10 -12.71 -8.10
C ARG A 323 4.38 -11.87 -8.09
N HIS A 324 4.87 -11.51 -9.27
CA HIS A 324 5.86 -10.44 -9.38
C HIS A 324 5.13 -9.11 -9.28
N ASP A 325 4.89 -8.67 -8.05
CA ASP A 325 4.66 -7.26 -7.79
C ASP A 325 5.95 -6.53 -8.17
N GLN A 326 5.86 -5.48 -8.99
CA GLN A 326 7.04 -4.85 -9.57
C GLN A 326 7.64 -3.84 -8.58
N PRO A 327 8.90 -4.01 -8.14
CA PRO A 327 9.69 -2.87 -7.72
C PRO A 327 9.81 -1.90 -8.90
N GLN A 328 9.93 -0.61 -8.63
CA GLN A 328 10.34 0.34 -9.66
C GLN A 328 11.69 -0.13 -10.26
N PRO A 329 11.89 -0.05 -11.59
CA PRO A 329 13.05 -0.64 -12.23
C PRO A 329 14.34 0.07 -11.78
N CYS A 330 15.12 -0.61 -10.94
CA CYS A 330 16.50 -0.23 -10.66
C CYS A 330 17.30 -0.29 -11.96
N ALA A 331 17.71 0.88 -12.46
CA ALA A 331 18.57 0.97 -13.60
C ALA A 331 20.02 0.63 -13.20
N ASP A 332 20.44 -0.60 -13.44
CA ASP A 332 21.66 -0.82 -14.20
C ASP A 332 21.74 -2.24 -14.77
N GLY A 333 22.34 -2.37 -15.96
CA GLY A 333 22.50 -3.66 -16.61
C GLY A 333 23.91 -3.85 -17.14
N ARG A 334 24.51 -5.00 -16.87
CA ARG A 334 25.55 -5.63 -17.70
C ARG A 334 25.78 -7.08 -17.30
N ALA A 335 25.86 -7.95 -18.30
CA ALA A 335 26.30 -9.33 -18.17
C ALA A 335 27.74 -9.49 -18.66
N SER A 336 28.39 -10.55 -18.17
CA SER A 336 29.63 -11.21 -18.66
C SER A 336 30.93 -10.39 -18.81
N GLY A 337 32.04 -11.05 -18.48
CA GLY A 337 33.41 -10.53 -18.63
C GLY A 337 34.14 -11.08 -19.85
N GLY A 338 35.40 -10.67 -20.00
CA GLY A 338 36.29 -11.10 -21.09
C GLY A 338 37.46 -10.13 -21.29
N ASP A 339 38.60 -10.41 -20.66
CA ASP A 339 39.88 -9.77 -20.94
C ASP A 339 40.45 -10.27 -22.30
N GLU A 340 41.41 -9.64 -22.99
CA GLU A 340 42.44 -8.70 -22.52
C GLU A 340 42.48 -7.34 -23.26
N LEU A 341 41.69 -7.14 -24.34
CA LEU A 341 41.72 -5.89 -25.15
C LEU A 341 41.39 -4.61 -24.35
N LEU A 342 40.76 -4.74 -23.18
CA LEU A 342 40.28 -3.62 -22.38
C LEU A 342 41.40 -2.84 -21.64
N ALA A 343 42.58 -3.43 -21.41
CA ALA A 343 43.64 -2.79 -20.63
C ALA A 343 44.13 -1.48 -21.26
N VAL A 344 44.41 -1.48 -22.57
CA VAL A 344 44.89 -0.29 -23.31
C VAL A 344 43.80 0.78 -23.39
N SER A 345 42.54 0.38 -23.62
CA SER A 345 41.39 1.28 -23.63
C SER A 345 41.18 1.98 -22.29
N ARG A 346 41.29 1.25 -21.17
CA ARG A 346 41.21 1.79 -19.81
C ARG A 346 42.31 2.82 -19.52
N ILE A 347 43.54 2.61 -20.00
CA ILE A 347 44.65 3.57 -19.83
C ILE A 347 44.38 4.85 -20.63
N ILE A 348 43.94 4.75 -21.88
CA ILE A 348 43.60 5.92 -22.71
C ILE A 348 42.43 6.72 -22.08
N PHE A 349 41.40 6.03 -21.57
CA PHE A 349 40.30 6.67 -20.86
C PHE A 349 40.76 7.38 -19.58
N LEU A 350 41.61 6.73 -18.76
CA LEU A 350 42.14 7.31 -17.53
C LEU A 350 42.98 8.57 -17.81
N LEU A 351 43.83 8.55 -18.84
CA LEU A 351 44.60 9.72 -19.28
C LEU A 351 43.69 10.85 -19.79
N GLY A 352 42.59 10.51 -20.50
CA GLY A 352 41.57 11.47 -20.91
C GLY A 352 40.88 12.15 -19.72
N VAL A 353 40.44 11.36 -18.72
CA VAL A 353 39.83 11.88 -17.48
C VAL A 353 40.81 12.76 -16.71
N LEU A 354 42.06 12.32 -16.51
CA LEU A 354 43.09 13.12 -15.83
C LEU A 354 43.38 14.44 -16.56
N CYS A 355 43.45 14.43 -17.89
CA CYS A 355 43.61 15.64 -18.69
C CYS A 355 42.41 16.59 -18.52
N THR A 356 41.19 16.05 -18.49
CA THR A 356 39.94 16.82 -18.28
C THR A 356 39.89 17.44 -16.88
N VAL A 357 40.32 16.70 -15.85
CA VAL A 357 40.45 17.20 -14.46
C VAL A 357 41.52 18.30 -14.38
N PHE A 358 42.65 18.17 -15.10
CA PHE A 358 43.70 19.19 -15.09
C PHE A 358 43.27 20.47 -15.83
N ILE A 359 42.61 20.34 -16.98
CA ILE A 359 42.08 21.48 -17.75
C ILE A 359 40.95 22.18 -16.98
N SER A 360 40.01 21.44 -16.38
CA SER A 360 38.95 22.05 -15.56
C SER A 360 39.50 22.69 -14.29
N GLY A 361 40.50 22.10 -13.63
CA GLY A 361 41.22 22.71 -12.52
C GLY A 361 41.90 24.02 -12.90
N TRP A 362 42.57 24.07 -14.05
CA TRP A 362 43.18 25.29 -14.59
C TRP A 362 42.12 26.36 -14.92
N MET A 363 41.00 25.97 -15.54
CA MET A 363 39.89 26.90 -15.81
C MET A 363 39.25 27.44 -14.53
N VAL A 364 39.12 26.62 -13.47
CA VAL A 364 38.60 27.07 -12.17
C VAL A 364 39.57 28.05 -11.50
N LEU A 365 40.88 27.78 -11.51
CA LEU A 365 41.88 28.72 -10.97
C LEU A 365 41.86 30.05 -11.73
N GLY A 366 41.87 30.04 -13.06
CA GLY A 366 41.74 31.25 -13.88
C GLY A 366 40.40 31.96 -13.76
N TRP A 367 39.34 31.28 -13.30
CA TRP A 367 38.04 31.88 -12.99
C TRP A 367 38.00 32.53 -11.59
N MET A 368 38.84 32.07 -10.65
CA MET A 368 38.95 32.61 -9.29
C MET A 368 39.78 33.91 -9.20
N GLU A 369 40.65 34.19 -10.18
CA GLU A 369 41.47 35.42 -10.20
C GLU A 369 40.77 36.63 -10.87
N ASP A 370 39.61 36.45 -11.50
CA ASP A 370 38.88 37.55 -12.15
C ASP A 370 38.14 38.42 -11.11
N ALA A 371 38.80 39.52 -10.73
CA ALA A 371 38.29 40.49 -9.74
C ALA A 371 36.96 41.18 -10.14
N GLN A 372 36.48 41.06 -11.38
CA GLN A 372 35.16 41.55 -11.77
C GLN A 372 34.04 40.49 -11.59
N ARG A 373 34.37 39.27 -11.15
CA ARG A 373 33.43 38.13 -11.00
C ARG A 373 33.20 37.68 -9.55
N LEU A 374 33.22 38.60 -8.59
CA LEU A 374 33.03 38.28 -7.16
C LEU A 374 31.62 38.62 -6.63
N PRO A 375 30.60 37.75 -6.80
CA PRO A 375 29.35 37.83 -6.03
C PRO A 375 29.52 37.10 -4.68
N LEU A 376 29.67 37.89 -3.60
CA LEU A 376 29.33 37.56 -2.20
C LEU A 376 29.49 36.08 -1.75
N SER A 377 30.57 35.81 -1.01
CA SER A 377 30.87 34.50 -0.42
C SER A 377 29.88 34.08 0.69
N LYS A 378 28.72 33.57 0.27
CA LYS A 378 27.83 32.67 1.03
C LYS A 378 27.30 33.20 2.37
N LEU A 379 26.26 34.03 2.31
CA LEU A 379 25.39 34.29 3.47
C LEU A 379 24.69 32.98 3.90
N VAL A 380 24.86 32.57 5.16
CA VAL A 380 24.23 31.37 5.73
C VAL A 380 23.07 31.78 6.62
N VAL A 381 21.84 31.57 6.14
CA VAL A 381 20.61 31.82 6.91
C VAL A 381 20.18 30.52 7.60
N THR A 382 20.24 30.50 8.93
CA THR A 382 19.81 29.37 9.78
C THR A 382 18.42 29.60 10.37
N GLY A 383 17.58 28.57 10.36
CA GLY A 383 16.18 28.62 10.81
C GLY A 383 15.27 27.80 9.91
N GLU A 384 14.03 27.53 10.35
CA GLU A 384 13.05 26.82 9.53
C GLU A 384 12.54 27.71 8.39
N ARG A 385 12.75 27.29 7.14
CA ARG A 385 12.43 28.09 5.94
C ARG A 385 11.28 27.47 5.15
N HIS A 386 10.07 27.61 5.70
CA HIS A 386 8.86 26.97 5.15
C HIS A 386 8.44 27.52 3.78
N TYR A 387 8.49 28.84 3.55
CA TYR A 387 7.94 29.47 2.31
C TYR A 387 8.88 30.47 1.60
N THR A 388 10.09 30.69 2.12
CA THR A 388 11.00 31.76 1.65
C THR A 388 12.20 31.17 0.89
N ARG A 389 12.20 31.29 -0.44
CA ARG A 389 13.24 30.75 -1.33
C ARG A 389 14.52 31.58 -1.28
N ASN A 390 15.63 31.03 -1.79
CA ASN A 390 16.94 31.72 -1.80
C ASN A 390 16.91 33.05 -2.57
N ASP A 391 16.14 33.12 -3.66
CA ASP A 391 16.03 34.37 -4.42
C ASP A 391 15.13 35.39 -3.74
N ASP A 392 14.04 34.99 -3.05
CA ASP A 392 13.22 35.90 -2.24
C ASP A 392 14.08 36.67 -1.22
N ILE A 393 14.94 35.94 -0.49
CA ILE A 393 15.87 36.51 0.48
C ILE A 393 16.88 37.44 -0.21
N ARG A 394 17.39 37.05 -1.38
CA ARG A 394 18.31 37.88 -2.19
C ARG A 394 17.65 39.20 -2.61
N GLN A 395 16.42 39.16 -3.15
CA GLN A 395 15.72 40.36 -3.61
C GLN A 395 15.42 41.31 -2.44
N SER A 396 14.97 40.81 -1.29
CA SER A 396 14.76 41.65 -0.09
C SER A 396 16.04 42.28 0.45
N ILE A 397 17.19 41.60 0.37
CA ILE A 397 18.49 42.19 0.75
C ILE A 397 18.92 43.26 -0.26
N LEU A 398 18.74 43.04 -1.55
CA LEU A 398 19.03 44.05 -2.60
C LEU A 398 18.09 45.26 -2.52
N ALA A 399 16.84 45.07 -2.07
CA ALA A 399 15.87 46.14 -1.85
C ALA A 399 16.23 47.10 -0.69
N LEU A 400 17.20 46.74 0.17
CA LEU A 400 17.78 47.64 1.18
C LEU A 400 18.79 48.63 0.58
N GLY A 401 19.06 48.56 -0.73
CA GLY A 401 19.94 49.46 -1.47
C GLY A 401 21.28 48.83 -1.86
N SER A 402 22.10 49.61 -2.56
CA SER A 402 23.44 49.20 -3.01
C SER A 402 24.28 48.63 -1.86
N PRO A 403 24.74 47.36 -1.92
CA PRO A 403 25.57 46.79 -0.87
C PRO A 403 26.89 47.55 -0.74
N GLY A 404 27.04 48.28 0.38
CA GLY A 404 28.33 48.74 0.84
C GLY A 404 29.23 47.55 1.23
N THR A 405 30.49 47.81 1.56
CA THR A 405 31.36 46.77 2.11
C THR A 405 30.73 46.17 3.38
N PHE A 406 30.88 44.85 3.54
CA PHE A 406 30.15 43.99 4.48
C PHE A 406 30.10 44.43 5.97
N MET A 407 30.90 45.43 6.35
CA MET A 407 30.98 46.01 7.70
C MET A 407 29.85 46.99 8.06
N THR A 408 28.93 47.36 7.14
CA THR A 408 28.02 48.51 7.36
C THR A 408 26.51 48.25 7.21
N GLN A 409 26.04 46.99 7.20
CA GLN A 409 24.60 46.67 7.23
C GLN A 409 24.22 45.93 8.51
N ASP A 410 23.16 46.40 9.18
CA ASP A 410 22.65 45.81 10.43
C ASP A 410 21.84 44.54 10.14
N VAL A 411 22.27 43.42 10.75
CA VAL A 411 21.66 42.10 10.61
C VAL A 411 20.20 42.08 11.07
N ASN A 412 19.83 42.89 12.08
CA ASN A 412 18.47 42.95 12.60
C ASN A 412 17.49 43.54 11.56
N ILE A 413 17.96 44.50 10.74
CA ILE A 413 17.15 45.09 9.66
C ILE A 413 16.89 44.03 8.60
N ILE A 414 17.92 43.27 8.19
CA ILE A 414 17.81 42.17 7.23
C ILE A 414 16.83 41.09 7.72
N GLN A 415 16.93 40.67 8.99
CA GLN A 415 16.01 39.69 9.57
C GLN A 415 14.55 40.21 9.53
N SER A 416 14.31 41.45 9.95
CA SER A 416 12.96 42.04 9.96
C SER A 416 12.32 42.19 8.56
N GLN A 417 13.14 42.26 7.51
CA GLN A 417 12.71 42.21 6.10
C GLN A 417 12.28 40.79 5.71
N ILE A 418 13.12 39.79 6.01
CA ILE A 418 12.87 38.37 5.67
C ILE A 418 11.62 37.84 6.37
N GLU A 419 11.40 38.20 7.64
CA GLU A 419 10.23 37.75 8.40
C GLU A 419 8.90 38.23 7.80
N ARG A 420 8.86 39.43 7.22
CA ARG A 420 7.64 40.00 6.58
C ARG A 420 7.24 39.24 5.32
N LEU A 421 8.19 38.79 4.49
CA LEU A 421 7.92 37.99 3.29
C LEU A 421 7.06 36.75 3.59
N THR A 422 7.25 36.14 4.76
CA THR A 422 6.54 34.95 5.19
C THR A 422 5.05 35.18 5.46
N LEU A 423 4.64 36.42 5.74
CA LEU A 423 3.25 36.77 6.04
C LEU A 423 2.45 37.05 4.75
N ASP A 424 2.97 37.89 3.85
CA ASP A 424 2.26 38.24 2.61
C ASP A 424 2.02 37.00 1.72
N LYS A 425 3.00 36.11 1.62
CA LYS A 425 2.87 34.87 0.81
C LYS A 425 1.81 33.88 1.31
N THR A 426 1.36 33.99 2.57
CA THR A 426 0.25 33.13 3.07
C THR A 426 -1.14 33.55 2.58
N GLY A 427 -1.28 34.69 1.90
CA GLY A 427 -2.56 35.14 1.34
C GLY A 427 -2.81 34.74 -0.13
N GLU A 428 -1.83 34.87 -1.03
CA GLU A 428 -2.09 34.91 -2.47
C GLU A 428 -1.89 33.59 -3.23
N TYR A 429 -0.90 32.75 -2.87
CA TYR A 429 -0.27 31.84 -3.83
C TYR A 429 -0.84 30.42 -3.94
N GLY A 430 -1.94 30.09 -3.26
CA GLY A 430 -2.80 28.93 -3.54
C GLY A 430 -2.23 27.51 -3.32
N ASN A 431 -0.92 27.34 -3.15
CA ASN A 431 -0.27 26.03 -2.98
C ASN A 431 -0.70 25.34 -1.68
N SER A 432 -0.96 24.03 -1.75
CA SER A 432 -1.20 23.18 -0.58
C SER A 432 0.06 22.98 0.26
N PHE A 433 -0.11 22.84 1.57
CA PHE A 433 0.94 22.43 2.50
C PHE A 433 0.35 21.58 3.63
N SER A 434 1.11 20.59 4.09
CA SER A 434 0.74 19.80 5.26
C SER A 434 1.02 20.60 6.53
N VAL A 435 -0.01 20.85 7.35
CA VAL A 435 0.15 21.49 8.66
C VAL A 435 0.82 20.49 9.63
N PRO A 436 1.94 20.83 10.28
CA PRO A 436 2.53 19.98 11.32
C PRO A 436 1.51 19.65 12.43
N ALA A 437 1.47 18.39 12.87
CA ALA A 437 0.41 17.85 13.72
C ALA A 437 0.26 18.57 15.08
N ASP A 438 1.34 19.17 15.60
CA ASP A 438 1.36 20.01 16.80
C ASP A 438 0.57 21.32 16.65
N ARG A 439 0.37 21.80 15.41
CA ARG A 439 -0.31 23.07 15.11
C ARG A 439 -1.78 22.91 14.71
N VAL A 440 -2.18 21.74 14.22
CA VAL A 440 -3.57 21.46 13.75
C VAL A 440 -4.60 21.75 14.85
N ASN A 441 -4.29 21.43 16.11
CA ASN A 441 -5.22 21.51 17.25
C ASN A 441 -5.57 22.94 17.74
N LYS A 442 -5.19 24.01 17.01
CA LYS A 442 -5.46 25.41 17.43
C LYS A 442 -6.28 26.26 16.44
N GLN A 443 -6.59 25.76 15.25
CA GLN A 443 -7.43 26.49 14.28
C GLN A 443 -8.34 25.53 13.51
N ASN A 444 -9.59 25.92 13.29
CA ASN A 444 -10.55 25.17 12.46
C ASN A 444 -10.21 25.36 10.97
N LEU A 445 -9.16 24.70 10.50
CA LEU A 445 -8.75 24.69 9.10
C LEU A 445 -9.53 23.62 8.31
N PRO A 446 -9.84 23.85 7.01
CA PRO A 446 -10.48 22.86 6.17
C PRO A 446 -9.49 21.74 5.79
N MET A 447 -9.94 20.49 5.87
CA MET A 447 -9.12 19.33 5.49
C MET A 447 -9.32 19.01 4.01
N LEU A 448 -8.23 18.98 3.24
CA LEU A 448 -8.26 18.73 1.79
C LEU A 448 -7.39 17.51 1.44
N TYR A 449 -7.95 16.58 0.69
CA TYR A 449 -7.27 15.34 0.27
C TYR A 449 -7.45 15.11 -1.23
N GLY A 450 -6.37 14.71 -1.92
CA GLY A 450 -6.35 14.47 -3.36
C GLY A 450 -5.17 13.59 -3.79
N PRO A 451 -5.21 13.00 -5.00
CA PRO A 451 -4.00 12.49 -5.65
C PRO A 451 -3.00 13.62 -5.93
N GLU A 452 -1.71 13.28 -6.03
CA GLU A 452 -0.65 14.22 -6.40
C GLU A 452 -0.93 14.90 -7.76
N GLY A 453 -0.71 16.20 -7.84
CA GLY A 453 -0.98 17.03 -9.03
C GLY A 453 -2.44 17.47 -9.18
N SER A 454 -3.30 17.25 -8.17
CA SER A 454 -4.73 17.66 -8.18
C SER A 454 -5.08 18.76 -7.19
N GLU A 455 -4.09 19.39 -6.56
CA GLU A 455 -4.23 20.34 -5.43
C GLU A 455 -5.20 21.47 -5.77
N ASN A 456 -5.09 22.02 -6.98
CA ASN A 456 -5.97 23.07 -7.49
C ASN A 456 -7.40 22.57 -7.76
N GLU A 457 -7.58 21.33 -8.23
CA GLU A 457 -8.90 20.74 -8.48
C GLU A 457 -9.62 20.45 -7.15
N VAL A 458 -8.89 19.95 -6.14
CA VAL A 458 -9.41 19.76 -4.77
C VAL A 458 -9.79 21.09 -4.14
N LEU A 459 -8.92 22.10 -4.20
CA LEU A 459 -9.17 23.43 -3.64
C LEU A 459 -10.33 24.16 -4.34
N GLN A 460 -10.45 24.04 -5.66
CA GLN A 460 -11.55 24.61 -6.43
C GLN A 460 -12.88 23.92 -6.08
N GLY A 461 -12.92 22.58 -6.11
CA GLY A 461 -14.14 21.84 -5.78
C GLY A 461 -14.59 22.03 -4.33
N PHE A 462 -13.67 22.15 -3.36
CA PHE A 462 -14.01 22.54 -1.99
C PHE A 462 -14.70 23.92 -1.95
N ARG A 463 -14.19 24.91 -2.68
CA ARG A 463 -14.78 26.26 -2.73
C ARG A 463 -16.17 26.23 -3.39
N GLU A 464 -16.31 25.56 -4.53
CA GLU A 464 -17.57 25.52 -5.29
C GLU A 464 -18.67 24.73 -4.56
N MET A 465 -18.36 23.53 -4.06
CA MET A 465 -19.31 22.71 -3.31
C MET A 465 -19.61 23.31 -1.93
N GLY A 466 -18.60 23.93 -1.29
CA GLY A 466 -18.78 24.72 -0.06
C GLY A 466 -19.72 25.90 -0.24
N GLN A 467 -19.64 26.64 -1.36
CA GLN A 467 -20.56 27.75 -1.67
C GLN A 467 -22.00 27.29 -1.93
N VAL A 468 -22.22 26.09 -2.47
CA VAL A 468 -23.58 25.52 -2.59
C VAL A 468 -24.10 25.12 -1.21
N LEU A 469 -23.33 24.34 -0.44
CA LEU A 469 -23.68 23.90 0.91
C LEU A 469 -23.98 25.07 1.88
N ALA A 470 -23.23 26.17 1.77
CA ALA A 470 -23.38 27.34 2.64
C ALA A 470 -24.73 28.07 2.46
N LYS A 471 -25.35 28.03 1.28
CA LYS A 471 -26.68 28.64 1.03
C LYS A 471 -27.74 28.02 1.94
N ASP A 472 -27.64 26.72 2.13
CA ASP A 472 -28.56 25.89 2.90
C ASP A 472 -28.03 25.59 4.32
N ARG A 473 -27.16 26.48 4.82
CA ARG A 473 -26.58 26.51 6.18
C ARG A 473 -25.66 25.35 6.54
N PHE A 474 -25.23 24.53 5.58
CA PHE A 474 -24.18 23.53 5.83
C PHE A 474 -22.80 24.16 5.76
N THR A 475 -21.92 23.80 6.70
CA THR A 475 -20.50 24.16 6.63
C THR A 475 -19.69 22.93 6.25
N LEU A 476 -18.89 23.05 5.19
CA LEU A 476 -17.99 22.01 4.72
C LEU A 476 -16.72 22.00 5.59
N LYS A 477 -16.42 20.86 6.23
CA LYS A 477 -15.22 20.67 7.06
C LYS A 477 -14.06 20.07 6.25
N GLU A 478 -14.38 19.19 5.31
CA GLU A 478 -13.43 18.31 4.63
C GLU A 478 -13.91 18.03 3.21
N ALA A 479 -12.99 18.02 2.25
CA ALA A 479 -13.23 17.49 0.91
C ALA A 479 -12.09 16.56 0.48
N ALA A 480 -12.45 15.36 0.05
CA ALA A 480 -11.55 14.35 -0.46
C ALA A 480 -11.90 13.99 -1.91
N MET A 481 -10.90 13.92 -2.77
CA MET A 481 -11.00 13.41 -4.13
C MET A 481 -10.04 12.23 -4.31
N THR A 482 -10.52 11.10 -4.84
CA THR A 482 -9.64 9.96 -5.14
C THR A 482 -8.89 10.14 -6.46
N ALA A 483 -7.83 9.34 -6.70
CA ALA A 483 -7.12 9.25 -7.99
C ALA A 483 -8.03 9.09 -9.22
N ARG A 484 -9.24 8.53 -9.04
CA ARG A 484 -10.24 8.36 -10.11
C ARG A 484 -11.16 9.58 -10.29
N ARG A 485 -10.87 10.73 -9.65
CA ARG A 485 -11.72 11.94 -9.53
C ARG A 485 -13.11 11.66 -8.92
N SER A 486 -13.15 10.80 -7.90
CA SER A 486 -14.36 10.52 -7.12
C SER A 486 -14.38 11.35 -5.85
N TRP A 487 -15.44 12.12 -5.62
CA TRP A 487 -15.55 13.07 -4.51
C TRP A 487 -16.31 12.51 -3.30
N GLN A 488 -15.79 12.83 -2.12
CA GLN A 488 -16.42 12.66 -0.81
C GLN A 488 -16.25 13.94 0.01
N LEU A 489 -17.27 14.33 0.77
CA LEU A 489 -17.27 15.53 1.62
C LEU A 489 -17.64 15.17 3.05
N THR A 490 -17.06 15.84 4.06
CA THR A 490 -17.56 15.78 5.45
C THR A 490 -18.02 17.16 5.91
N LEU A 491 -19.22 17.23 6.48
CA LEU A 491 -19.81 18.45 7.04
C LEU A 491 -19.42 18.62 8.52
N THR A 492 -19.48 19.86 9.04
CA THR A 492 -19.13 20.16 10.44
C THR A 492 -20.03 19.45 11.46
N ASN A 493 -21.25 19.07 11.09
CA ASN A 493 -22.17 18.27 11.90
C ASN A 493 -21.87 16.75 11.89
N GLY A 494 -20.81 16.33 11.18
CA GLY A 494 -20.34 14.94 11.11
C GLY A 494 -20.90 14.11 9.96
N ILE A 495 -21.85 14.65 9.17
CA ILE A 495 -22.43 13.93 8.03
C ILE A 495 -21.39 13.82 6.89
N LYS A 496 -21.18 12.59 6.39
CA LYS A 496 -20.39 12.32 5.19
C LYS A 496 -21.27 12.24 3.93
N LEU A 497 -20.84 12.85 2.83
CA LEU A 497 -21.54 12.83 1.54
C LEU A 497 -20.66 12.16 0.47
N ASN A 498 -21.13 11.06 -0.12
CA ASN A 498 -20.41 10.40 -1.21
C ASN A 498 -20.99 10.87 -2.55
N LEU A 499 -20.31 11.77 -3.27
CA LEU A 499 -20.80 12.35 -4.53
C LEU A 499 -20.36 11.57 -5.78
N GLY A 500 -19.26 10.83 -5.68
CA GLY A 500 -18.77 9.99 -6.78
C GLY A 500 -18.08 10.78 -7.89
N ARG A 501 -18.17 10.24 -9.12
CA ARG A 501 -17.57 10.80 -10.34
C ARG A 501 -18.66 11.37 -11.24
N GLY A 502 -18.41 12.55 -11.83
CA GLY A 502 -19.35 13.24 -12.72
C GLY A 502 -20.57 13.81 -11.99
N ASP A 503 -21.15 14.89 -12.54
CA ASP A 503 -22.40 15.51 -12.07
C ASP A 503 -22.50 15.79 -10.55
N THR A 504 -21.35 16.01 -9.90
CA THR A 504 -21.22 16.22 -8.45
C THR A 504 -22.12 17.36 -7.95
N MET A 505 -22.20 18.46 -8.70
CA MET A 505 -23.05 19.61 -8.37
C MET A 505 -24.56 19.28 -8.45
N LYS A 506 -24.99 18.42 -9.38
CA LYS A 506 -26.40 17.94 -9.43
C LYS A 506 -26.70 17.01 -8.26
N ARG A 507 -25.78 16.09 -7.94
CA ARG A 507 -25.88 15.18 -6.79
C ARG A 507 -25.87 15.95 -5.46
N LEU A 508 -25.14 17.06 -5.37
CA LEU A 508 -25.12 17.95 -4.21
C LEU A 508 -26.41 18.76 -4.06
N ALA A 509 -26.98 19.29 -5.16
CA ALA A 509 -28.29 19.93 -5.13
C ALA A 509 -29.39 18.95 -4.67
N ARG A 510 -29.37 17.72 -5.18
CA ARG A 510 -30.28 16.64 -4.76
C ARG A 510 -30.15 16.28 -3.27
N PHE A 511 -28.97 16.44 -2.67
CA PHE A 511 -28.80 16.29 -1.21
C PHE A 511 -29.54 17.39 -0.44
N VAL A 512 -29.40 18.65 -0.87
CA VAL A 512 -30.12 19.79 -0.27
C VAL A 512 -31.64 19.58 -0.35
N GLU A 513 -32.16 19.16 -1.51
CA GLU A 513 -33.59 18.86 -1.70
C GLU A 513 -34.10 17.73 -0.79
N LEU A 514 -33.31 16.67 -0.62
CA LEU A 514 -33.70 15.51 0.20
C LEU A 514 -33.54 15.74 1.72
N TYR A 515 -32.62 16.62 2.14
CA TYR A 515 -32.22 16.73 3.54
C TYR A 515 -33.36 17.00 4.53
N PRO A 516 -34.35 17.89 4.28
CA PRO A 516 -35.45 18.12 5.23
C PRO A 516 -36.27 16.85 5.52
N VAL A 517 -36.50 16.02 4.49
CA VAL A 517 -37.22 14.74 4.62
C VAL A 517 -36.38 13.74 5.42
N LEU A 518 -35.07 13.67 5.15
CA LEU A 518 -34.16 12.80 5.89
C LEU A 518 -34.02 13.23 7.37
N GLN A 519 -34.02 14.54 7.65
CA GLN A 519 -33.98 15.07 9.01
C GLN A 519 -35.26 14.76 9.79
N GLN A 520 -36.43 14.88 9.15
CA GLN A 520 -37.71 14.50 9.74
C GLN A 520 -37.76 13.00 10.08
N GLN A 521 -37.33 12.13 9.16
CA GLN A 521 -37.23 10.69 9.43
C GLN A 521 -36.26 10.39 10.59
N ALA A 522 -35.11 11.08 10.65
CA ALA A 522 -34.15 10.91 11.75
C ALA A 522 -34.79 11.19 13.11
N GLN A 523 -35.53 12.30 13.22
CA GLN A 523 -36.22 12.72 14.44
C GLN A 523 -37.32 11.73 14.84
N THR A 524 -38.10 11.22 13.87
CA THR A 524 -39.14 10.19 14.11
C THR A 524 -38.54 8.88 14.63
N ASP A 525 -37.37 8.50 14.12
CA ASP A 525 -36.70 7.23 14.43
C ASP A 525 -35.78 7.26 15.68
N GLY A 526 -35.58 8.42 16.32
CA GLY A 526 -34.58 8.59 17.39
C GLY A 526 -33.12 8.50 16.91
N LYS A 527 -32.87 8.85 15.64
CA LYS A 527 -31.59 8.68 14.95
C LYS A 527 -31.04 10.02 14.46
N ARG A 528 -29.79 10.01 14.01
CA ARG A 528 -29.16 11.06 13.21
C ARG A 528 -28.51 10.46 11.96
N ILE A 529 -28.40 11.27 10.92
CA ILE A 529 -27.70 10.91 9.68
C ILE A 529 -26.20 10.78 9.97
N SER A 530 -25.59 9.71 9.50
CA SER A 530 -24.14 9.45 9.55
C SER A 530 -23.51 9.69 8.17
N TYR A 531 -24.10 9.15 7.11
CA TYR A 531 -23.70 9.43 5.74
C TYR A 531 -24.89 9.44 4.77
N VAL A 532 -24.71 10.11 3.63
CA VAL A 532 -25.62 10.06 2.48
C VAL A 532 -24.80 9.72 1.24
N ASP A 533 -25.09 8.58 0.62
CA ASP A 533 -24.46 8.14 -0.62
C ASP A 533 -25.30 8.56 -1.83
N LEU A 534 -24.74 9.44 -2.64
CA LEU A 534 -25.40 10.10 -3.77
C LEU A 534 -24.81 9.62 -5.10
N ARG A 535 -23.96 8.59 -5.10
CA ARG A 535 -23.30 8.06 -6.31
C ARG A 535 -24.28 7.45 -7.32
N TYR A 536 -25.52 7.17 -6.89
CA TYR A 536 -26.63 6.73 -7.73
C TYR A 536 -27.22 7.89 -8.56
N ASP A 537 -27.64 7.61 -9.79
CA ASP A 537 -28.16 8.64 -10.69
C ASP A 537 -29.59 9.07 -10.35
N SER A 538 -30.37 8.19 -9.71
CA SER A 538 -31.64 8.51 -9.05
C SER A 538 -31.66 7.97 -7.61
N GLY A 539 -32.02 8.84 -6.65
CA GLY A 539 -32.09 8.50 -5.22
C GLY A 539 -30.79 8.68 -4.43
N ALA A 540 -30.79 8.18 -3.19
CA ALA A 540 -29.65 8.20 -2.28
C ALA A 540 -29.77 7.06 -1.25
N ALA A 541 -28.65 6.50 -0.80
CA ALA A 541 -28.62 5.58 0.35
C ALA A 541 -28.19 6.33 1.61
N VAL A 542 -28.84 6.09 2.75
CA VAL A 542 -28.62 6.86 3.98
C VAL A 542 -28.21 5.95 5.13
N GLY A 543 -27.04 6.22 5.70
CA GLY A 543 -26.58 5.59 6.93
C GLY A 543 -27.07 6.35 8.15
N TRP A 544 -27.65 5.63 9.11
CA TRP A 544 -28.19 6.19 10.35
C TRP A 544 -27.39 5.68 11.55
N VAL A 545 -27.25 6.52 12.58
CA VAL A 545 -26.76 6.12 13.91
C VAL A 545 -27.70 6.67 14.99
N PRO A 546 -27.72 6.11 16.21
CA PRO A 546 -28.54 6.65 17.30
C PRO A 546 -28.27 8.14 17.55
N ALA A 547 -29.33 8.87 17.90
CA ALA A 547 -29.18 10.20 18.48
C ALA A 547 -28.47 10.10 19.86
N PRO A 548 -27.58 11.05 20.22
CA PRO A 548 -27.07 11.13 21.59
C PRO A 548 -28.22 11.35 22.57
N VAL A 549 -28.16 10.71 23.73
CA VAL A 549 -29.04 11.06 24.87
C VAL A 549 -28.52 12.37 25.46
N GLU A 550 -29.38 13.38 25.57
CA GLU A 550 -29.04 14.61 26.28
C GLU A 550 -29.03 14.33 27.80
N GLU A 551 -27.85 14.42 28.42
CA GLU A 551 -27.77 14.46 29.89
C GLU A 551 -28.37 15.78 30.39
N PRO A 552 -29.27 15.75 31.41
CA PRO A 552 -29.95 16.96 31.86
C PRO A 552 -28.97 17.93 32.54
N ASN A 553 -28.99 19.19 32.08
CA ASN A 553 -28.15 20.29 32.54
C ASN A 553 -27.91 20.31 34.07
N GLN A 554 -26.66 20.13 34.49
CA GLN A 554 -26.23 20.54 35.84
C GLN A 554 -26.12 22.07 35.92
N GLN A 555 -27.25 22.73 36.12
CA GLN A 555 -27.26 24.15 36.45
C GLN A 555 -26.71 24.39 37.87
N GLN A 556 -25.77 25.33 37.94
CA GLN A 556 -25.38 26.17 39.08
C GLN A 556 -25.87 25.76 40.48
N ASN A 557 -24.92 25.41 41.36
CA ASN A 557 -25.06 25.62 42.80
C ASN A 557 -23.79 26.26 43.38
N GLN A 558 -23.81 27.60 43.48
CA GLN A 558 -22.81 28.33 44.28
C GLN A 558 -23.28 28.41 45.73
N ALA A 559 -22.67 27.62 46.63
CA ALA A 559 -22.98 27.63 48.05
C ALA A 559 -21.72 27.54 48.94
N GLN A 560 -21.11 28.72 49.19
CA GLN A 560 -20.33 29.10 50.37
C GLN A 560 -19.61 27.99 51.20
N GLY A 561 -18.31 27.80 50.97
CA GLY A 561 -17.37 27.15 51.90
C GLY A 561 -16.25 28.11 52.31
N LYS A 562 -16.03 28.33 53.61
CA LYS A 562 -15.16 29.41 54.13
C LYS A 562 -13.66 29.05 54.16
N PHE A 563 -12.82 30.08 54.03
CA PHE A 563 -11.37 30.07 54.33
C PHE A 563 -11.04 29.62 55.76
N CYS A 564 -9.88 28.97 55.93
CA CYS A 564 -8.91 29.32 56.97
C CYS A 564 -7.47 28.84 56.58
N PRO A 565 -6.36 29.53 56.92
CA PRO A 565 -5.04 29.26 56.35
C PRO A 565 -3.93 28.77 57.32
N THR A 566 -2.85 28.23 56.74
CA THR A 566 -1.43 28.22 57.21
C THR A 566 -1.03 27.78 58.63
N VAL A 567 -0.15 26.76 58.69
CA VAL A 567 1.07 26.71 59.56
C VAL A 567 2.22 26.09 58.74
N TRP A 568 3.49 26.40 59.05
CA TRP A 568 4.71 25.97 58.32
C TRP A 568 5.74 25.26 59.23
N SER A 569 6.43 24.25 58.70
CA SER A 569 7.79 23.79 59.05
C SER A 569 8.30 22.84 57.94
N ILE A 570 9.50 22.89 57.35
CA ILE A 570 10.87 23.34 57.71
C ILE A 570 11.52 22.40 58.75
N SER A 571 12.65 21.72 58.50
CA SER A 571 13.41 21.46 57.26
C SER A 571 14.43 20.33 57.48
N LEU A 572 14.84 19.62 56.42
CA LEU A 572 16.19 19.06 56.24
C LEU A 572 16.40 18.77 54.74
N ALA A 573 17.59 19.04 54.20
CA ALA A 573 17.81 19.13 52.75
C ALA A 573 19.24 18.77 52.31
N TRP A 574 19.42 18.73 50.97
CA TRP A 574 20.60 18.48 50.12
C TRP A 574 20.73 17.04 49.61
N ALA A 575 20.88 16.75 48.30
CA ALA A 575 20.79 17.54 47.05
C ALA A 575 20.58 16.51 45.87
N ALA A 576 20.54 16.76 44.55
CA ALA A 576 20.62 17.91 43.62
C ALA A 576 20.15 17.40 42.22
N ALA A 577 19.85 18.16 41.15
CA ALA A 577 19.52 19.58 40.95
C ALA A 577 18.89 19.79 39.54
N ARG A 578 18.32 20.98 39.30
CA ARG A 578 17.90 21.59 38.00
C ARG A 578 17.93 23.13 38.20
N PRO A 579 17.81 23.97 37.16
CA PRO A 579 18.27 23.87 35.77
C PRO A 579 19.22 25.05 35.44
N VAL A 580 19.55 25.29 34.16
CA VAL A 580 20.04 26.61 33.69
C VAL A 580 19.39 26.97 32.36
N VAL A 581 18.83 28.18 32.27
CA VAL A 581 18.58 28.91 31.02
C VAL A 581 19.20 30.29 31.21
N TRP A 582 19.96 30.75 30.22
CA TRP A 582 20.37 32.15 30.11
C TRP A 582 19.92 32.69 28.76
N ILE A 583 19.24 33.83 28.79
CA ILE A 583 19.19 34.76 27.67
C ILE A 583 19.95 35.99 28.13
N LYS A 584 20.91 36.46 27.32
CA LYS A 584 21.47 37.80 27.45
C LYS A 584 21.65 38.38 26.05
N VAL A 585 21.25 39.64 25.90
CA VAL A 585 21.42 40.42 24.67
C VAL A 585 22.90 40.79 24.50
N GLY A 586 23.43 40.61 23.29
CA GLY A 586 24.83 40.81 22.92
C GLY A 586 25.25 39.83 21.84
#